data_AF-A0A7S2BEM9-F1
#
_entry.id   AF-A0A7S2BEM9-F1
#
_cell.length_a   1.000
_cell.length_b   1.000
_cell.length_c   1.000
_cell.angle_alpha   90.00
_cell.angle_beta   90.00
_cell.angle_gamma   90.00
#
_symmetry.space_group_name_H-M   'P 1'
#
loop_
_entity.id
_entity.type
_entity.pdbx_description
1 polymer ?
#
loop_
_entity_poly.entity_id
_entity_poly.type
_entity_poly.pdbx_seq_one_letter_code
_entity_poly.pdbx_strand_id
1 'polypeptide(L)'
;TNSDYEITFGTDAVICAVDDDSNIAKVQFNFKKFDVLESIEPNSTIDIIGIVKGCGEPVEIASKKTGNMMTKRDLTIVDDTMVEVNLTLWNAHAREDEAQWQNYPVLAIKKVKVSDFNGVSLSTLSSSQIMCQPDVPEAEAMHAWWHSSGAQAAPARSITTSRGGGGGNG
;
A
#
# COMPACT_ATOMS: atom_id res chain seq x y z
N THR A 1 -4.59 18.09 -0.82
CA THR A 1 -5.53 18.89 -0.03
C THR A 1 -4.91 20.26 0.11
N ASN A 2 -5.37 21.22 -0.67
CA ASN A 2 -5.04 22.62 -0.48
C ASN A 2 -6.38 23.35 -0.43
N SER A 3 -7.01 23.30 0.74
CA SER A 3 -8.28 23.94 1.03
C SER A 3 -8.13 24.62 2.39
N ASP A 4 -8.52 25.90 2.47
CA ASP A 4 -8.36 26.74 3.67
C ASP A 4 -9.49 26.57 4.70
N TYR A 5 -10.33 25.53 4.54
CA TYR A 5 -11.51 25.29 5.36
C TYR A 5 -11.54 23.85 5.88
N GLU A 6 -11.89 23.68 7.15
CA GLU A 6 -12.11 22.40 7.82
C GLU A 6 -13.61 22.22 8.11
N ILE A 7 -14.12 21.00 7.93
CA ILE A 7 -15.52 20.66 8.22
C ILE A 7 -15.55 19.82 9.50
N THR A 8 -16.27 20.32 10.51
CA THR A 8 -16.53 19.60 11.77
C THR A 8 -18.02 19.23 11.83
N PHE A 9 -18.33 17.94 12.01
CA PHE A 9 -19.71 17.47 12.08
C PHE A 9 -20.38 17.88 13.40
N GLY A 10 -21.56 18.52 13.32
CA GLY A 10 -22.47 18.78 14.45
C GLY A 10 -23.46 17.63 14.68
N THR A 11 -24.21 17.69 15.79
CA THR A 11 -25.24 16.68 16.15
C THR A 11 -26.44 16.63 15.19
N ASP A 12 -26.58 17.63 14.33
CA ASP A 12 -27.60 17.79 13.29
C ASP A 12 -27.11 17.37 11.90
N ALA A 13 -25.87 16.87 11.78
CA ALA A 13 -25.34 16.40 10.51
C ALA A 13 -26.13 15.18 10.00
N VAL A 14 -26.69 15.33 8.79
CA VAL A 14 -27.40 14.26 8.10
C VAL A 14 -26.46 13.63 7.07
N ILE A 15 -26.16 12.34 7.25
CA ILE A 15 -25.41 11.52 6.29
C ILE A 15 -26.41 10.64 5.56
N CYS A 16 -26.61 10.88 4.27
CA CYS A 16 -27.47 10.06 3.41
C CYS A 16 -26.62 9.34 2.36
N ALA A 17 -26.82 8.03 2.20
CA ALA A 17 -26.32 7.31 1.04
C ALA A 17 -27.07 7.81 -0.21
N VAL A 18 -26.32 8.16 -1.24
CA VAL A 18 -26.86 8.55 -2.56
C VAL A 18 -26.39 7.52 -3.58
N ASP A 19 -27.17 7.30 -4.64
CA ASP A 19 -26.74 6.50 -5.77
C ASP A 19 -25.47 7.09 -6.38
N ASP A 20 -24.59 6.23 -6.91
CA ASP A 20 -23.26 6.62 -7.41
C ASP A 20 -23.40 7.54 -8.63
N ASP A 21 -23.43 8.85 -8.38
CA ASP A 21 -23.52 9.85 -9.44
C ASP A 21 -22.14 9.97 -10.09
N SER A 22 -22.10 9.85 -11.42
CA SER A 22 -20.86 9.90 -12.23
C SER A 22 -20.13 11.26 -12.15
N ASN A 23 -20.73 12.23 -11.45
CA ASN A 23 -20.20 13.56 -11.14
C ASN A 23 -19.20 13.61 -9.96
N ILE A 24 -19.07 12.54 -9.17
CA ILE A 24 -18.06 12.49 -8.12
C ILE A 24 -16.69 12.27 -8.76
N ALA A 25 -15.75 13.19 -8.51
CA ALA A 25 -14.39 13.07 -9.05
C ALA A 25 -13.73 11.78 -8.54
N LYS A 26 -13.65 10.77 -9.42
CA LYS A 26 -12.93 9.52 -9.14
C LYS A 26 -11.49 9.85 -8.75
N VAL A 27 -10.96 9.11 -7.78
CA VAL A 27 -9.57 9.30 -7.33
C VAL A 27 -8.64 9.03 -8.51
N GLN A 28 -7.97 10.09 -8.99
CA GLN A 28 -7.00 9.98 -10.08
C GLN A 28 -5.66 9.49 -9.52
N PHE A 29 -5.09 8.45 -10.13
CA PHE A 29 -3.79 7.90 -9.77
C PHE A 29 -2.73 8.27 -10.80
N ASN A 30 -1.49 8.47 -10.35
CA ASN A 30 -0.32 8.59 -11.24
C ASN A 30 0.66 7.45 -10.92
N PHE A 31 0.29 6.24 -11.33
CA PHE A 31 1.00 5.02 -10.94
C PHE A 31 2.44 5.01 -11.44
N LYS A 32 3.37 4.69 -10.53
CA LYS A 32 4.76 4.34 -10.83
C LYS A 32 4.94 2.84 -10.76
N LYS A 33 5.66 2.29 -11.74
CA LYS A 33 6.05 0.88 -11.81
C LYS A 33 7.14 0.56 -10.79
N PHE A 34 7.30 -0.72 -10.47
CA PHE A 34 8.17 -1.14 -9.38
C PHE A 34 9.64 -1.18 -9.81
N ASP A 35 9.91 -1.39 -11.09
CA ASP A 35 11.26 -1.33 -11.69
C ASP A 35 11.95 0.03 -11.54
N VAL A 36 11.19 1.13 -11.55
CA VAL A 36 11.75 2.49 -11.39
C VAL A 36 11.93 2.91 -9.93
N LEU A 37 11.45 2.14 -8.94
CA LEU A 37 11.47 2.58 -7.53
C LEU A 37 12.89 2.84 -6.99
N GLU A 38 13.88 2.10 -7.49
CA GLU A 38 15.30 2.32 -7.13
C GLU A 38 15.85 3.67 -7.60
N SER A 39 15.23 4.30 -8.60
CA SER A 39 15.60 5.62 -9.10
C SER A 39 14.85 6.77 -8.41
N ILE A 40 13.86 6.45 -7.57
CA ILE A 40 13.02 7.44 -6.91
C ILE A 40 13.69 7.91 -5.63
N GLU A 41 13.65 9.22 -5.39
CA GLU A 41 14.24 9.82 -4.20
C GLU A 41 13.59 9.27 -2.91
N PRO A 42 14.38 8.81 -1.92
CA PRO A 42 13.86 8.39 -0.64
C PRO A 42 13.05 9.49 0.04
N ASN A 43 12.01 9.10 0.78
CA ASN A 43 11.03 9.98 1.44
C ASN A 43 10.08 10.75 0.51
N SER A 44 10.18 10.58 -0.81
CA SER A 44 9.14 11.04 -1.73
C SER A 44 7.87 10.18 -1.62
N THR A 45 6.75 10.73 -2.09
CA THR A 45 5.47 10.01 -2.14
C THR A 45 5.05 9.76 -3.58
N ILE A 46 4.61 8.54 -3.88
CA ILE A 46 4.17 8.10 -5.21
C ILE A 46 2.84 7.38 -5.11
N ASP A 47 2.20 7.16 -6.27
CA ASP A 47 1.05 6.28 -6.38
C ASP A 47 1.51 4.94 -6.97
N ILE A 48 1.00 3.82 -6.48
CA ILE A 48 1.37 2.47 -6.94
C ILE A 48 0.15 1.58 -7.14
N ILE A 49 0.31 0.55 -7.98
CA ILE A 49 -0.66 -0.54 -8.11
C ILE A 49 0.10 -1.85 -8.27
N GLY A 50 -0.37 -2.91 -7.61
CA GLY A 50 0.26 -4.23 -7.68
C GLY A 50 -0.61 -5.32 -7.06
N ILE A 51 -0.16 -6.56 -7.15
CA ILE A 51 -0.79 -7.75 -6.55
C ILE A 51 -0.17 -8.01 -5.19
N VAL A 52 -1.00 -8.24 -4.17
CA VAL A 52 -0.53 -8.68 -2.85
C VAL A 52 -0.20 -10.18 -2.92
N LYS A 53 1.06 -10.54 -2.77
CA LYS A 53 1.53 -11.94 -2.74
C LYS A 53 1.63 -12.54 -1.36
N GLY A 54 1.87 -11.69 -0.36
CA GLY A 54 2.07 -12.12 1.01
C GLY A 54 1.57 -11.07 1.99
N CYS A 55 1.00 -11.54 3.09
CA CYS A 55 0.57 -10.74 4.21
C CYS A 55 1.23 -11.29 5.47
N GLY A 56 1.97 -10.46 6.20
CA GLY A 56 2.48 -10.81 7.52
C GLY A 56 1.44 -10.57 8.61
N GLU A 57 1.72 -11.08 9.81
CA GLU A 57 0.91 -10.79 11.00
C GLU A 57 1.12 -9.33 11.46
N PRO A 58 0.09 -8.66 12.00
CA PRO A 58 0.27 -7.38 12.70
C PRO A 58 1.18 -7.54 13.91
N VAL A 59 2.09 -6.59 14.08
CA VAL A 59 2.98 -6.51 15.24
C VAL A 59 2.87 -5.14 15.87
N GLU A 60 2.80 -5.07 17.20
CA GLU A 60 2.90 -3.81 17.93
C GLU A 60 4.36 -3.43 18.15
N ILE A 61 4.71 -2.19 17.82
CA ILE A 61 6.04 -1.63 18.01
C ILE A 61 5.96 -0.28 18.72
N ALA A 62 6.92 0.00 19.60
CA ALA A 62 7.05 1.33 20.18
C ALA A 62 7.79 2.27 19.21
N SER A 63 7.22 3.44 18.94
CA SER A 63 7.88 4.49 18.17
C SER A 63 9.15 4.94 18.88
N LYS A 64 10.30 4.79 18.21
CA LYS A 64 11.59 5.26 18.74
C LYS A 64 11.64 6.77 18.98
N LYS A 65 10.80 7.55 18.29
CA LYS A 65 10.75 9.02 18.39
C LYS A 65 9.84 9.51 19.51
N THR A 66 8.67 8.89 19.66
CA THR A 66 7.60 9.40 20.52
C THR A 66 7.26 8.50 21.69
N GLY A 67 7.76 7.25 21.71
CA GLY A 67 7.39 6.24 22.70
C GLY A 67 6.00 5.64 22.51
N ASN A 68 5.17 6.20 21.62
CA ASN A 68 3.81 5.71 21.39
C ASN A 68 3.83 4.33 20.74
N MET A 69 2.92 3.45 21.16
CA MET A 69 2.69 2.16 20.51
C MET A 69 2.04 2.37 19.14
N MET A 70 2.58 1.70 18.12
CA MET A 70 2.11 1.70 16.74
C MET A 70 1.96 0.25 16.29
N THR A 71 0.89 -0.07 15.57
CA THR A 71 0.76 -1.38 14.93
C THR A 71 1.36 -1.31 13.53
N LYS A 72 2.16 -2.30 13.18
CA LYS A 72 2.83 -2.44 11.90
C LYS A 72 2.43 -3.78 11.28
N ARG A 73 2.15 -3.81 9.97
CA ARG A 73 1.99 -5.05 9.21
C ARG A 73 2.74 -4.92 7.90
N ASP A 74 3.51 -5.94 7.53
CA ASP A 74 4.23 -5.95 6.25
C ASP A 74 3.47 -6.78 5.21
N LEU A 75 3.31 -6.22 4.02
CA LEU A 75 2.81 -6.89 2.83
C LEU A 75 3.95 -7.07 1.83
N THR A 76 3.87 -8.14 1.05
CA THR A 76 4.73 -8.34 -0.11
C THR A 76 3.89 -8.12 -1.36
N ILE A 77 4.26 -7.14 -2.18
CA ILE A 77 3.52 -6.76 -3.39
C ILE A 77 4.39 -6.89 -4.65
N VAL A 78 3.78 -7.24 -5.77
CA VAL A 78 4.43 -7.40 -7.08
C VAL A 78 3.67 -6.64 -8.16
N ASP A 79 4.34 -6.19 -9.22
CA ASP A 79 3.68 -5.63 -10.41
C ASP A 79 4.07 -6.39 -11.69
N ASP A 80 3.56 -5.91 -12.83
CA ASP A 80 3.80 -6.46 -14.16
C ASP A 80 5.23 -6.33 -14.67
N THR A 81 6.10 -5.61 -13.95
CA THR A 81 7.55 -5.56 -14.21
C THR A 81 8.31 -6.72 -13.57
N MET A 82 7.60 -7.64 -12.91
CA MET A 82 8.19 -8.77 -12.18
C MET A 82 9.13 -8.32 -11.06
N VAL A 83 8.87 -7.15 -10.47
CA VAL A 83 9.59 -6.64 -9.32
C VAL A 83 8.71 -6.78 -8.09
N GLU A 84 9.30 -7.28 -7.00
CA GLU A 84 8.63 -7.47 -5.71
C GLU A 84 9.20 -6.47 -4.69
N VAL A 85 8.32 -5.84 -3.92
CA VAL A 85 8.68 -4.85 -2.91
C VAL A 85 7.88 -5.08 -1.63
N ASN A 86 8.51 -4.83 -0.48
CA ASN A 86 7.83 -4.85 0.80
C ASN A 86 7.12 -3.52 1.06
N LEU A 87 5.87 -3.62 1.48
CA LEU A 87 5.01 -2.50 1.84
C LEU A 87 4.64 -2.61 3.32
N THR A 88 5.05 -1.61 4.11
CA THR A 88 4.67 -1.52 5.52
C THR A 88 3.38 -0.70 5.68
N LEU A 89 2.34 -1.36 6.21
CA LEU A 89 1.10 -0.75 6.70
C LEU A 89 1.27 -0.29 8.15
N TRP A 90 0.64 0.83 8.51
CA TRP A 90 0.68 1.39 9.85
C TRP A 90 -0.71 1.61 10.45
N ASN A 91 -0.82 1.43 11.76
CA ASN A 91 -1.98 1.74 12.59
C ASN A 91 -3.29 1.15 12.05
N ALA A 92 -4.23 2.00 11.60
CA ALA A 92 -5.52 1.57 11.08
C ALA A 92 -5.36 0.56 9.94
N HIS A 93 -4.51 0.86 8.97
CA HIS A 93 -4.24 -0.03 7.82
C HIS A 93 -3.60 -1.36 8.23
N ALA A 94 -2.75 -1.35 9.25
CA ALA A 94 -2.13 -2.57 9.76
C ALA A 94 -3.10 -3.50 10.48
N ARG A 95 -4.27 -2.99 10.91
CA ARG A 95 -5.29 -3.73 11.66
C ARG A 95 -6.47 -4.19 10.80
N GLU A 96 -6.46 -3.88 9.51
CA GLU A 96 -7.47 -4.39 8.57
C GLU A 96 -7.51 -5.93 8.61
N ASP A 97 -8.64 -6.55 8.27
CA ASP A 97 -8.77 -8.01 8.32
C ASP A 97 -7.75 -8.66 7.37
N GLU A 98 -7.14 -9.77 7.78
CA GLU A 98 -6.22 -10.51 6.92
C GLU A 98 -6.92 -11.05 5.67
N ALA A 99 -8.22 -11.34 5.75
CA ALA A 99 -9.04 -11.78 4.63
C ALA A 99 -9.00 -10.83 3.43
N GLN A 100 -8.78 -9.53 3.68
CA GLN A 100 -8.67 -8.51 2.62
C GLN A 100 -7.41 -8.70 1.74
N TRP A 101 -6.38 -9.38 2.25
CA TRP A 101 -5.10 -9.58 1.58
C TRP A 101 -4.96 -10.98 0.96
N GLN A 102 -5.98 -11.83 1.11
CA GLN A 102 -6.00 -13.21 0.61
C GLN A 102 -6.42 -13.27 -0.87
N ASN A 103 -6.06 -14.36 -1.54
CA ASN A 103 -6.40 -14.62 -2.95
C ASN A 103 -5.79 -13.63 -3.96
N TYR A 104 -4.61 -13.10 -3.66
CA TYR A 104 -3.84 -12.25 -4.57
C TYR A 104 -4.62 -11.02 -5.07
N PRO A 105 -5.18 -10.18 -4.17
CA PRO A 105 -5.95 -9.03 -4.57
C PRO A 105 -5.07 -7.97 -5.22
N VAL A 106 -5.66 -7.20 -6.14
CA VAL A 106 -5.05 -5.97 -6.62
C VAL A 106 -5.15 -4.90 -5.54
N LEU A 107 -4.04 -4.23 -5.28
CA LEU A 107 -3.91 -3.15 -4.32
C LEU A 107 -3.43 -1.90 -5.03
N ALA A 108 -4.22 -0.82 -4.97
CA ALA A 108 -3.78 0.51 -5.38
C ALA A 108 -3.57 1.39 -4.15
N ILE A 109 -2.47 2.14 -4.13
CA ILE A 109 -2.17 3.07 -3.04
C ILE A 109 -1.82 4.42 -3.59
N LYS A 110 -2.52 5.45 -3.10
CA LYS A 110 -2.19 6.84 -3.34
C LYS A 110 -1.26 7.35 -2.25
N LYS A 111 -0.22 8.11 -2.63
CA LYS A 111 0.76 8.72 -1.71
C LYS A 111 1.41 7.72 -0.76
N VAL A 112 1.92 6.62 -1.28
CA VAL A 112 2.83 5.76 -0.52
C VAL A 112 4.21 6.39 -0.46
N LYS A 113 4.89 6.30 0.68
CA LYS A 113 6.26 6.82 0.83
C LYS A 113 7.27 5.78 0.36
N VAL A 114 8.22 6.19 -0.48
CA VAL A 114 9.41 5.39 -0.81
C VAL A 114 10.43 5.53 0.32
N SER A 115 10.95 4.42 0.80
CA SER A 115 11.99 4.36 1.83
C SER A 115 13.20 3.60 1.32
N ASP A 116 14.39 4.07 1.69
CA ASP A 116 15.68 3.41 1.48
C ASP A 116 16.02 2.41 2.61
N PHE A 117 15.03 2.07 3.44
CA PHE A 117 15.23 1.16 4.56
C PHE A 117 15.32 -0.27 4.04
N ASN A 118 16.47 -0.92 4.28
CA ASN A 118 16.80 -2.26 3.81
C ASN A 118 16.74 -2.41 2.27
N GLY A 119 17.32 -1.47 1.52
CA GLY A 119 17.15 -1.40 0.07
C GLY A 119 15.98 -0.48 -0.23
N VAL A 120 15.10 -0.85 -1.17
CA VAL A 120 13.91 -0.04 -1.46
C VAL A 120 12.68 -0.72 -0.86
N SER A 121 11.95 0.03 -0.04
CA SER A 121 10.68 -0.40 0.56
C SER A 121 9.64 0.70 0.48
N LEU A 122 8.37 0.31 0.64
CA LEU A 122 7.24 1.23 0.63
C LEU A 122 6.64 1.31 2.03
N SER A 123 6.17 2.51 2.41
CA SER A 123 5.58 2.72 3.71
C SER A 123 4.37 3.62 3.60
N THR A 124 3.27 3.18 4.20
CA THR A 124 2.05 3.99 4.28
C THR A 124 2.25 5.19 5.21
N LEU A 125 1.54 6.27 4.91
CA LEU A 125 1.43 7.46 5.73
C LEU A 125 -0.02 7.56 6.21
N SER A 126 -0.27 8.39 7.23
CA SER A 126 -1.65 8.72 7.63
C SER A 126 -2.47 9.39 6.52
N SER A 127 -1.81 9.93 5.49
CA SER A 127 -2.42 10.54 4.32
C SER A 127 -2.46 9.63 3.09
N SER A 128 -1.94 8.40 3.20
CA SER A 128 -2.03 7.42 2.12
C SER A 128 -3.48 6.94 1.99
N GLN A 129 -3.92 6.70 0.75
CA GLN A 129 -5.23 6.12 0.47
C GLN A 129 -5.00 4.73 -0.10
N ILE A 130 -5.53 3.70 0.57
CA ILE A 130 -5.40 2.31 0.17
C ILE A 130 -6.73 1.86 -0.42
N MET A 131 -6.70 1.25 -1.60
CA MET A 131 -7.87 0.68 -2.25
C MET A 131 -7.56 -0.77 -2.63
N CYS A 132 -8.28 -1.69 -2.00
CA CYS A 132 -8.26 -3.11 -2.36
C CYS A 132 -9.30 -3.35 -3.46
N GLN A 133 -8.88 -4.03 -4.53
CA GLN A 133 -9.69 -4.32 -5.71
C GLN A 133 -10.45 -3.09 -6.26
N PRO A 134 -9.75 -1.97 -6.56
CA PRO A 134 -10.41 -0.77 -7.06
C PRO A 134 -11.04 -1.01 -8.44
N ASP A 135 -12.20 -0.38 -8.67
CA ASP A 135 -12.87 -0.36 -9.97
C ASP A 135 -12.22 0.68 -10.91
N VAL A 136 -11.01 0.36 -11.37
CA VAL A 136 -10.23 1.16 -12.33
C VAL A 136 -9.60 0.27 -13.41
N PRO A 137 -9.40 0.76 -14.64
CA PRO A 137 -8.87 -0.04 -15.75
C PRO A 137 -7.50 -0.68 -15.45
N GLU A 138 -6.64 0.02 -14.69
CA GLU A 138 -5.33 -0.50 -14.31
C GLU A 138 -5.42 -1.72 -13.41
N ALA A 139 -6.49 -1.84 -12.61
CA ALA A 139 -6.71 -3.01 -11.76
C ALA A 139 -7.16 -4.22 -12.56
N GLU A 140 -8.02 -4.03 -13.56
CA GLU A 140 -8.37 -5.09 -14.52
C GLU A 140 -7.14 -5.60 -15.27
N ALA A 141 -6.29 -4.67 -15.74
CA ALA A 141 -5.03 -5.02 -16.42
C ALA A 141 -4.08 -5.81 -15.50
N MET A 142 -3.96 -5.41 -14.24
CA MET A 142 -3.13 -6.11 -13.24
C MET A 142 -3.68 -7.51 -12.94
N HIS A 143 -5.01 -7.64 -12.81
CA HIS A 143 -5.66 -8.94 -12.66
C HIS A 143 -5.43 -9.85 -13.87
N ALA A 144 -5.59 -9.33 -15.09
CA ALA A 144 -5.37 -10.08 -16.32
C ALA A 144 -3.92 -10.59 -16.43
N TRP A 145 -2.95 -9.71 -16.15
CA TRP A 145 -1.52 -10.07 -16.14
C TRP A 145 -1.20 -11.17 -15.11
N TRP A 146 -1.75 -11.06 -13.89
CA TRP A 146 -1.52 -12.06 -12.85
C TRP A 146 -1.99 -13.45 -13.27
N HIS A 147 -3.18 -13.54 -13.89
CA HIS A 147 -3.75 -14.81 -14.34
C HIS A 147 -3.09 -15.36 -15.61
N SER A 148 -2.58 -14.50 -16.50
CA SER A 148 -1.96 -14.95 -17.76
C SER A 148 -0.53 -15.42 -17.58
N SER A 149 0.24 -14.75 -16.72
CA SER A 149 1.70 -14.91 -16.69
C SER A 149 2.30 -14.67 -15.32
N GLY A 150 1.80 -13.70 -14.54
CA GLY A 150 2.35 -13.32 -13.24
C GLY A 150 2.40 -14.46 -12.22
N ALA A 151 1.32 -15.25 -12.12
CA ALA A 151 1.23 -16.37 -11.16
C ALA A 151 2.16 -17.56 -11.50
N GLN A 152 2.59 -17.68 -12.77
CA GLN A 152 3.41 -18.78 -13.28
C GLN A 152 4.85 -18.34 -13.64
N ALA A 153 5.17 -17.06 -13.45
CA ALA A 153 6.46 -16.51 -13.84
C ALA A 153 7.59 -16.94 -12.90
N ALA A 154 8.82 -16.84 -13.43
CA ALA A 154 10.05 -16.95 -12.66
C ALA A 154 10.02 -16.03 -11.43
N PRO A 155 10.79 -16.34 -10.35
CA PRO A 155 10.74 -15.55 -9.13
C PRO A 155 10.99 -14.06 -9.41
N ALA A 156 10.03 -13.23 -9.00
CA ALA A 156 10.13 -11.78 -9.12
C ALA A 156 11.40 -11.26 -8.44
N ARG A 157 12.01 -10.23 -9.03
CA ARG A 157 13.20 -9.58 -8.46
C ARG A 157 12.77 -8.80 -7.23
N SER A 158 13.19 -9.23 -6.04
CA SER A 158 12.95 -8.46 -4.82
C SER A 158 13.94 -7.31 -4.68
N ILE A 159 13.43 -6.10 -4.50
CA ILE A 159 14.23 -4.88 -4.25
C ILE A 159 14.30 -4.51 -2.76
N THR A 160 13.56 -5.23 -1.91
CA THR A 160 13.67 -5.12 -0.46
C THR A 160 14.51 -6.27 0.09
N THR A 161 15.55 -5.93 0.84
CA THR A 161 16.34 -6.94 1.56
C THR A 161 15.64 -7.30 2.87
N SER A 162 15.03 -8.50 2.94
CA SER A 162 14.47 -8.99 4.21
C SER A 162 15.62 -9.37 5.15
N ARG A 163 15.99 -8.47 6.07
CA ARG A 163 16.71 -8.89 7.28
C ARG A 163 15.71 -9.68 8.13
N GLY A 164 15.75 -11.01 8.02
CA GLY A 164 15.16 -11.88 9.02
C GLY A 164 15.61 -11.42 10.41
N GLY A 165 14.67 -11.31 11.35
CA GLY A 165 14.93 -10.97 12.73
C GLY A 165 15.86 -12.00 13.37
N GLY A 166 17.16 -11.83 13.19
CA GLY A 166 18.19 -12.57 13.91
C GLY A 166 18.45 -11.88 15.24
N GLY A 167 17.73 -12.31 16.28
CA GLY A 167 18.18 -12.13 17.65
C GLY A 167 19.52 -12.83 17.82
N GLY A 168 20.58 -12.07 18.04
CA GLY A 168 21.90 -12.56 18.40
C GLY A 168 22.27 -12.01 19.77
N ASN A 169 21.97 -12.79 20.81
CA ASN A 169 22.61 -12.65 22.12
C ASN A 169 24.09 -13.01 21.97
N GLY A 170 24.97 -12.17 22.50
CA GLY A 170 26.41 -12.37 22.58
C GLY A 170 27.06 -11.18 23.25
#